data_AF-A0A3B9FXF1-F1
#
_entry.id   AF-A0A3B9FXF1-F1
#
_cell.length_a   1.000
_cell.length_b   1.000
_cell.length_c   1.000
_cell.angle_alpha   90.00
_cell.angle_beta   90.00
_cell.angle_gamma   90.00
#
_symmetry.space_group_name_H-M   'P 1'
#
loop_
_entity.id
_entity.type
_entity.pdbx_description
1 polymer ?
#
loop_
_entity_poly.entity_id
_entity_poly.type
_entity_poly.pdbx_seq_one_letter_code
_entity_poly.pdbx_strand_id
1 'polypeptide(L)'
;MLITFIAVMAMLNYIFEDMIGAWTGLNEVIAARTDYDGLTLQYIFGLIFAPVAWLLGTPSGDVMLVGQLLGEKTVLNEFVAYGSLGGMKAGELFTDPKSIIIATYALCGFSNFSSIGIQIGGIGALAPEQRSNLAALGIRALVGGTVACFFTATVAGMLA
;
A
#
# COMPACT_ATOMS: atom_id res chain seq x y z
N MET A 1 -9.16 3.47 14.48
CA MET A 1 -8.38 2.76 13.45
C MET A 1 -7.50 3.71 12.65
N LEU A 2 -8.06 4.69 11.90
CA LEU A 2 -7.29 5.63 11.09
C LEU A 2 -6.24 6.44 11.89
N ILE A 3 -6.65 7.05 13.01
CA ILE A 3 -5.73 7.82 13.88
C ILE A 3 -4.52 6.96 14.31
N THR A 4 -4.76 5.69 14.67
CA THR A 4 -3.71 4.76 15.08
C THR A 4 -2.74 4.45 13.93
N PHE A 5 -3.25 4.16 12.72
CA PHE A 5 -2.37 3.87 11.59
C PHE A 5 -1.59 5.09 11.10
N ILE A 6 -2.20 6.28 11.12
CA ILE A 6 -1.52 7.53 10.81
C ILE A 6 -0.41 7.80 11.84
N ALA A 7 -0.69 7.59 13.13
CA ALA A 7 0.32 7.72 14.17
C ALA A 7 1.49 6.72 14.01
N VAL A 8 1.19 5.47 13.67
CA VAL A 8 2.22 4.45 13.38
C VAL A 8 3.03 4.83 12.14
N MET A 9 2.39 5.29 11.07
CA MET A 9 3.07 5.78 9.86
C MET A 9 4.00 6.95 10.20
N ALA A 10 3.52 7.94 10.97
CA ALA A 10 4.32 9.08 11.40
C ALA A 10 5.52 8.65 12.27
N MET A 11 5.31 7.72 13.21
CA MET A 11 6.40 7.16 14.03
C MET A 11 7.44 6.44 13.17
N LEU A 12 7.01 5.64 12.19
CA LEU A 12 7.93 4.95 11.29
C LEU A 12 8.68 5.93 10.40
N ASN A 13 8.02 6.97 9.88
CA ASN A 13 8.67 8.03 9.13
C ASN A 13 9.70 8.75 9.99
N TYR A 14 9.41 9.08 11.25
CA TYR A 14 10.42 9.65 12.16
C TYR A 14 11.66 8.76 12.29
N ILE A 15 11.48 7.44 12.41
CA ILE A 15 12.60 6.51 12.50
C ILE A 15 13.40 6.47 11.19
N PHE A 16 12.73 6.36 10.04
CA PHE A 16 13.40 6.21 8.76
C PHE A 16 14.01 7.52 8.24
N GLU A 17 13.28 8.62 8.35
CA GLU A 17 13.65 9.91 7.80
C GLU A 17 14.56 10.68 8.77
N ASP A 18 14.12 10.93 10.00
CA ASP A 18 14.85 11.79 10.95
C ASP A 18 16.02 11.07 11.64
N MET A 19 15.88 9.78 11.95
CA MET A 19 16.96 9.05 12.62
C MET A 19 17.94 8.42 11.63
N ILE A 20 17.46 7.60 10.69
CA ILE A 20 18.33 6.85 9.78
C ILE A 20 18.73 7.73 8.59
N GLY A 21 17.75 8.31 7.90
CA GLY A 21 17.94 9.04 6.65
C GLY A 21 18.81 10.27 6.83
N ALA A 22 18.53 11.07 7.86
CA ALA A 22 19.32 12.26 8.17
C ALA A 22 20.74 11.93 8.66
N TRP A 23 20.89 10.86 9.47
CA TRP A 23 22.21 10.47 9.97
C TRP A 23 23.12 9.88 8.87
N THR A 24 22.53 9.16 7.92
CA THR A 24 23.26 8.52 6.81
C THR A 24 23.46 9.42 5.59
N GLY A 25 22.78 10.58 5.53
CA GLY A 25 22.75 11.46 4.37
C GLY A 25 21.93 10.90 3.20
N LEU A 26 21.06 9.91 3.44
CA LEU A 26 20.21 9.31 2.42
C LEU A 26 19.08 10.24 1.99
N ASN A 27 18.60 11.09 2.91
CA ASN A 27 17.50 12.01 2.60
C ASN A 27 17.89 12.97 1.47
N GLU A 28 19.09 13.58 1.52
CA GLU A 28 19.53 14.49 0.47
C GLU A 28 19.69 13.78 -0.87
N VAL A 29 20.16 12.52 -0.86
CA VAL A 29 20.33 11.73 -2.09
C VAL A 29 18.98 11.38 -2.71
N ILE A 30 17.99 11.01 -1.89
CA ILE A 30 16.64 10.66 -2.34
C ILE A 30 15.92 11.90 -2.87
N ALA A 31 15.94 13.00 -2.12
CA ALA A 31 15.32 14.27 -2.51
C ALA A 31 15.94 14.86 -3.79
N ALA A 32 17.24 14.65 -4.01
CA ALA A 32 17.91 15.14 -5.23
C ALA A 32 17.58 14.31 -6.49
N ARG A 33 17.01 13.11 -6.35
CA ARG A 33 16.84 12.15 -7.46
C ARG A 33 15.41 11.69 -7.68
N THR A 34 14.50 12.00 -6.78
CA THR A 34 13.12 11.51 -6.77
C THR A 34 12.17 12.58 -6.25
N ASP A 35 10.88 12.37 -6.43
CA ASP A 35 9.84 13.29 -5.94
C ASP A 35 9.49 13.09 -4.45
N TYR A 36 10.37 12.41 -3.70
CA TYR A 36 10.20 12.15 -2.27
C TYR A 36 11.17 12.99 -1.45
N ASP A 37 10.70 13.53 -0.32
CA ASP A 37 11.48 14.41 0.55
C ASP A 37 12.66 13.70 1.26
N GLY A 38 12.64 12.37 1.33
CA GLY A 38 13.70 11.59 1.97
C GLY A 38 13.37 10.10 2.10
N LEU A 39 14.06 9.42 3.02
CA LEU A 39 13.82 8.01 3.33
C LEU A 39 12.53 7.86 4.15
N THR A 40 11.41 7.93 3.44
CA THR A 40 10.07 7.79 4.03
C THR A 40 9.52 6.38 3.82
N LEU A 41 8.54 5.97 4.63
CA LEU A 41 7.81 4.71 4.44
C LEU A 41 7.13 4.67 3.07
N GLN A 42 6.64 5.82 2.60
CA GLN A 42 6.06 6.02 1.28
C GLN A 42 7.05 5.69 0.17
N TYR A 43 8.27 6.22 0.26
CA TYR A 43 9.35 5.92 -0.68
C TYR A 43 9.71 4.43 -0.67
N ILE A 44 9.85 3.84 0.52
CA ILE A 44 10.16 2.41 0.70
C ILE A 44 9.07 1.53 0.07
N PHE A 45 7.80 1.84 0.32
CA PHE A 45 6.67 1.13 -0.29
C PHE A 45 6.66 1.29 -1.81
N GLY A 46 6.90 2.51 -2.31
CA GLY A 46 7.09 2.80 -3.73
C GLY A 46 8.12 1.87 -4.35
N LEU A 47 9.31 1.75 -3.76
CA LEU A 47 10.37 0.88 -4.27
C LEU A 47 9.99 -0.61 -4.24
N ILE A 48 9.43 -1.09 -3.13
CA ILE A 48 9.11 -2.52 -2.95
C ILE A 48 8.01 -2.96 -3.91
N PHE A 49 6.98 -2.13 -4.10
CA PHE A 49 5.80 -2.48 -4.90
C PHE A 49 5.83 -1.91 -6.32
N ALA A 50 6.82 -1.10 -6.70
CA ALA A 50 7.00 -0.63 -8.08
C ALA A 50 6.99 -1.75 -9.12
N PRO A 51 7.70 -2.89 -8.94
CA PRO A 51 7.63 -4.00 -9.89
C PRO A 51 6.21 -4.55 -10.06
N VAL A 52 5.44 -4.59 -8.96
CA VAL A 52 4.05 -5.04 -8.99
C VAL A 52 3.18 -4.03 -9.71
N ALA A 53 3.27 -2.74 -9.38
CA ALA A 53 2.53 -1.68 -10.05
C ALA A 53 2.80 -1.66 -11.57
N TRP A 54 4.06 -1.83 -11.97
CA TRP A 54 4.43 -1.97 -13.38
C TRP A 54 3.75 -3.19 -14.04
N LEU A 55 3.73 -4.34 -13.37
CA LEU A 55 3.03 -5.54 -13.87
C LEU A 55 1.51 -5.36 -13.99
N LEU A 56 0.90 -4.46 -13.21
CA LEU A 56 -0.53 -4.12 -13.36
C LEU A 56 -0.82 -3.27 -14.60
N GLY A 57 0.21 -2.80 -15.30
CA GLY A 57 0.09 -1.95 -16.49
C GLY A 57 0.09 -0.45 -16.17
N THR A 58 0.62 -0.04 -15.01
CA THR A 58 0.77 1.38 -14.65
C THR A 58 1.81 2.06 -15.57
N PRO A 59 1.47 3.22 -16.15
CA PRO A 59 2.41 4.09 -16.86
C PRO A 59 3.68 4.38 -16.05
N SER A 60 4.86 4.31 -16.69
CA SER A 60 6.16 4.32 -16.00
C SER A 60 6.40 5.52 -15.07
N GLY A 61 5.84 6.69 -15.39
CA GLY A 61 5.97 7.89 -14.55
C GLY A 61 5.26 7.77 -13.19
N ASP A 62 4.22 6.95 -13.11
CA ASP A 62 3.36 6.83 -11.92
C ASP A 62 3.61 5.53 -11.14
N VAL A 63 4.56 4.70 -11.58
CA VAL A 63 4.82 3.37 -10.98
C VAL A 63 5.18 3.47 -9.51
N MET A 64 5.98 4.47 -9.12
CA MET A 64 6.35 4.69 -7.73
C MET A 64 5.15 5.11 -6.88
N LEU A 65 4.31 6.02 -7.39
CA LEU A 65 3.09 6.47 -6.71
C LEU A 65 2.10 5.32 -6.50
N VAL A 66 1.84 4.53 -7.54
CA VAL A 66 0.96 3.36 -7.42
C VAL A 66 1.59 2.32 -6.49
N GLY A 67 2.90 2.06 -6.60
CA GLY A 67 3.62 1.17 -5.69
C GLY A 67 3.46 1.57 -4.23
N GLN A 68 3.61 2.86 -3.91
CA GLN A 68 3.38 3.39 -2.57
C GLN A 68 1.99 3.04 -2.08
N LEU A 69 0.95 3.30 -2.88
CA LEU A 69 -0.44 3.00 -2.52
C LEU A 69 -0.66 1.50 -2.25
N LEU A 70 -0.05 0.61 -3.05
CA LEU A 70 -0.13 -0.84 -2.83
C LEU A 70 0.49 -1.26 -1.49
N GLY A 71 1.63 -0.66 -1.14
CA GLY A 71 2.30 -0.91 0.13
C GLY A 71 1.52 -0.37 1.33
N GLU A 72 1.01 0.86 1.24
CA GLU A 72 0.15 1.46 2.26
C GLU A 72 -1.08 0.59 2.53
N LYS A 73 -1.76 0.11 1.48
CA LYS A 73 -2.87 -0.83 1.63
C LYS A 73 -2.46 -2.09 2.37
N THR A 74 -1.37 -2.71 1.92
CA THR A 74 -0.98 -4.05 2.38
C THR A 74 -0.54 -4.03 3.84
N VAL A 75 0.24 -3.02 4.22
CA VAL A 75 0.82 -2.90 5.57
C VAL A 75 -0.14 -2.24 6.56
N LEU A 76 -0.84 -1.18 6.14
CA LEU A 76 -1.75 -0.44 7.01
C LEU A 76 -3.19 -0.88 6.76
N ASN A 77 -3.83 -0.32 5.72
CA ASN A 77 -5.14 -0.69 5.18
C ASN A 77 -5.49 0.19 3.98
N GLU A 78 -6.54 -0.21 3.27
CA GLU A 78 -7.12 0.46 2.12
C GLU A 78 -7.66 1.86 2.42
N PHE A 79 -8.18 2.16 3.61
CA PHE A 79 -8.69 3.50 3.93
C PHE A 79 -7.57 4.54 4.00
N VAL A 80 -6.41 4.17 4.55
CA VAL A 80 -5.21 5.03 4.55
C VAL A 80 -4.74 5.25 3.11
N ALA A 81 -4.62 4.17 2.33
CA ALA A 81 -4.22 4.24 0.93
C ALA A 81 -5.19 5.08 0.08
N TYR A 82 -6.50 4.97 0.28
CA TYR A 82 -7.47 5.83 -0.40
C TYR A 82 -7.36 7.29 0.02
N GLY A 83 -7.02 7.57 1.28
CA GLY A 83 -6.69 8.92 1.74
C GLY A 83 -5.50 9.51 0.96
N SER A 84 -4.41 8.74 0.84
CA SER A 84 -3.23 9.12 0.06
C SER A 84 -3.55 9.30 -1.42
N LEU A 85 -4.30 8.37 -2.04
CA LEU A 85 -4.75 8.50 -3.43
C LEU A 85 -5.57 9.78 -3.63
N GLY A 86 -6.46 10.10 -2.70
CA GLY A 86 -7.24 11.35 -2.72
C GLY A 86 -6.34 12.59 -2.71
N GLY A 87 -5.34 12.61 -1.83
CA GLY A 87 -4.34 13.68 -1.75
C GLY A 87 -3.50 13.81 -3.03
N MET A 88 -3.01 12.69 -3.56
CA MET A 88 -2.21 12.66 -4.80
C MET A 88 -3.01 13.15 -6.01
N LYS A 89 -4.29 12.79 -6.10
CA LYS A 89 -5.19 13.29 -7.15
C LYS A 89 -5.44 14.80 -7.02
N ALA A 90 -5.68 15.29 -5.81
CA ALA A 90 -5.90 16.71 -5.57
C ALA A 90 -4.65 17.55 -5.84
N GLY A 91 -3.46 16.98 -5.61
CA GLY A 91 -2.18 17.58 -5.94
C GLY A 91 -1.70 17.35 -7.38
N GLU A 92 -2.53 16.76 -8.25
CA GLU A 92 -2.21 16.49 -9.66
C GLU A 92 -0.88 15.72 -9.87
N LEU A 93 -0.54 14.81 -8.95
CA LEU A 93 0.72 14.07 -8.99
C LEU A 93 0.76 12.96 -10.06
N PHE A 94 -0.40 12.49 -10.52
CA PHE A 94 -0.46 11.45 -11.56
C PHE A 94 -0.30 12.06 -12.95
N THR A 95 0.63 11.51 -13.72
CA THR A 95 0.87 11.91 -15.11
C THR A 95 -0.18 11.36 -16.07
N ASP A 96 -0.81 10.23 -15.73
CA ASP A 96 -1.83 9.58 -16.56
C ASP A 96 -3.08 9.19 -15.75
N PRO A 97 -4.30 9.60 -16.17
CA PRO A 97 -5.56 9.19 -15.52
C PRO A 97 -5.74 7.67 -15.39
N LYS A 98 -5.14 6.88 -16.28
CA LYS A 98 -5.12 5.41 -16.21
C LYS A 98 -4.54 4.90 -14.90
N SER A 99 -3.50 5.55 -14.37
CA SER A 99 -2.87 5.17 -13.09
C SER A 99 -3.85 5.29 -11.92
N ILE A 100 -4.70 6.32 -11.95
CA ILE A 100 -5.75 6.52 -10.95
C ILE A 100 -6.77 5.38 -11.01
N ILE A 101 -7.16 4.94 -12.21
CA ILE A 101 -8.09 3.82 -12.41
C ILE A 101 -7.46 2.53 -11.87
N ILE A 102 -6.23 2.20 -12.27
CA ILE A 102 -5.51 1.00 -11.80
C ILE A 102 -5.40 1.01 -10.27
N ALA A 103 -4.95 2.12 -9.67
CA ALA A 103 -4.84 2.24 -8.22
C ALA A 103 -6.21 2.06 -7.54
N THR A 104 -7.27 2.69 -8.06
CA THR A 104 -8.61 2.58 -7.48
C THR A 104 -9.08 1.13 -7.37
N TYR A 105 -8.88 0.33 -8.42
CA TYR A 105 -9.25 -1.09 -8.43
C TYR A 105 -8.29 -1.95 -7.59
N ALA A 106 -6.99 -1.69 -7.67
CA ALA A 106 -6.00 -2.44 -6.89
C ALA A 106 -6.20 -2.23 -5.38
N LEU A 107 -6.68 -1.05 -4.99
CA LEU A 107 -6.98 -0.71 -3.60
C LEU A 107 -8.30 -1.30 -3.09
N CYS A 108 -9.19 -1.75 -3.99
CA CYS A 108 -10.54 -2.19 -3.67
C CYS A 108 -10.57 -3.59 -3.03
N GLY A 109 -10.18 -3.69 -1.76
CA GLY A 109 -10.34 -4.91 -0.97
C GLY A 109 -9.62 -4.86 0.38
N PHE A 110 -10.09 -5.66 1.33
CA PHE A 110 -9.56 -5.70 2.71
C PHE A 110 -8.37 -6.66 2.87
N SER A 111 -7.52 -6.79 1.85
CA SER A 111 -6.37 -7.70 1.83
C SER A 111 -5.13 -7.06 2.47
N ASN A 112 -5.16 -6.92 3.80
CA ASN A 112 -4.09 -6.33 4.61
C ASN A 112 -3.83 -7.18 5.87
N PHE A 113 -2.70 -6.97 6.55
CA PHE A 113 -2.33 -7.80 7.72
C PHE A 113 -3.33 -7.68 8.87
N SER A 114 -3.91 -6.49 9.07
CA SER A 114 -4.91 -6.24 10.12
C SER A 114 -6.17 -7.08 9.91
N SER A 115 -6.58 -7.28 8.66
CA SER A 115 -7.75 -8.10 8.31
C SER A 115 -7.61 -9.58 8.67
N ILE A 116 -6.38 -10.11 8.78
CA ILE A 116 -6.16 -11.47 9.29
C ILE A 116 -6.64 -11.56 10.74
N GLY A 117 -6.25 -10.59 11.58
CA GLY A 117 -6.69 -10.51 12.97
C GLY A 117 -8.20 -10.34 13.09
N ILE A 118 -8.79 -9.48 12.25
CA ILE A 118 -10.26 -9.27 12.21
C ILE A 118 -10.98 -10.59 11.86
N GLN A 119 -10.50 -11.34 10.88
CA GLN A 119 -11.14 -12.61 10.49
C GLN A 119 -10.97 -13.69 11.56
N ILE A 120 -9.80 -13.80 12.20
CA ILE A 120 -9.59 -14.73 13.32
C ILE A 120 -10.52 -14.38 14.48
N GLY A 121 -10.65 -13.09 14.82
CA GLY A 121 -11.55 -12.62 15.88
C GLY A 121 -13.02 -12.82 15.55
N GLY A 122 -13.44 -12.41 14.36
CA GLY A 122 -14.83 -12.47 13.91
C GLY A 122 -15.31 -13.90 13.67
N ILE A 123 -14.67 -14.63 12.76
CA ILE A 123 -15.05 -16.01 12.45
C ILE A 123 -14.75 -16.92 13.65
N GLY A 124 -13.64 -16.70 14.35
CA GLY A 124 -13.30 -17.48 15.54
C GLY A 124 -14.20 -17.23 16.76
N ALA A 125 -15.04 -16.20 16.77
CA ALA A 125 -16.11 -16.06 17.75
C ALA A 125 -17.34 -16.91 17.39
N LEU A 126 -17.59 -17.13 16.10
CA LEU A 126 -18.68 -17.95 15.58
C LEU A 126 -18.33 -19.45 15.56
N ALA A 127 -17.07 -19.79 15.27
CA ALA A 127 -16.53 -21.14 15.18
C ALA A 127 -15.17 -21.23 15.91
N PRO A 128 -15.16 -21.34 17.25
CA PRO A 128 -13.93 -21.30 18.05
C PRO A 128 -12.89 -22.36 17.68
N GLU A 129 -13.33 -23.53 17.26
CA GLU A 129 -12.49 -24.65 16.82
C GLU A 129 -11.72 -24.35 15.52
N GLN A 130 -12.16 -23.36 14.74
CA GLN A 130 -11.52 -22.98 13.47
C GLN A 130 -10.40 -21.95 13.63
N ARG A 131 -10.18 -21.38 14.82
CA ARG A 131 -9.16 -20.33 15.04
C ARG A 131 -7.76 -20.74 14.57
N SER A 132 -7.37 -22.00 14.81
CA SER A 132 -6.08 -22.52 14.37
C SER A 132 -5.98 -22.57 12.84
N ASN A 133 -7.03 -23.05 12.17
CA ASN A 133 -7.08 -23.09 10.71
C ASN A 133 -7.07 -21.68 10.10
N LEU A 134 -7.82 -20.74 10.67
CA LEU A 134 -7.84 -19.33 10.23
C LEU A 134 -6.47 -18.67 10.36
N ALA A 135 -5.78 -18.88 11.48
CA ALA A 135 -4.42 -18.37 11.67
C ALA A 135 -3.43 -18.98 10.67
N ALA A 136 -3.49 -20.30 10.45
CA ALA A 136 -2.63 -21.01 9.50
C ALA A 136 -2.86 -20.57 8.04
N LEU A 137 -4.10 -20.23 7.68
CA LEU A 137 -4.47 -19.79 6.33
C LEU A 137 -4.34 -18.28 6.12
N GLY A 138 -4.18 -17.47 7.17
CA GLY A 138 -4.27 -16.01 7.11
C GLY A 138 -3.38 -15.37 6.04
N ILE A 139 -2.10 -15.73 5.98
CA ILE A 139 -1.17 -15.19 4.97
C ILE A 139 -1.56 -15.63 3.56
N ARG A 140 -1.98 -16.89 3.38
CA ARG A 140 -2.42 -17.40 2.07
C ARG A 140 -3.69 -16.68 1.61
N ALA A 141 -4.62 -16.44 2.52
CA ALA A 141 -5.85 -15.70 2.26
C ALA A 141 -5.56 -14.23 1.91
N LEU A 142 -4.60 -13.59 2.60
CA LEU A 142 -4.15 -12.24 2.28
C LEU A 142 -3.58 -12.16 0.87
N VAL A 143 -2.65 -13.06 0.52
CA VAL A 143 -2.05 -13.10 -0.82
C VAL A 143 -3.12 -13.36 -1.89
N GLY A 144 -4.00 -14.33 -1.67
CA GLY A 144 -5.12 -14.62 -2.59
C GLY A 144 -6.05 -13.43 -2.80
N GLY A 145 -6.42 -12.73 -1.71
CA GLY A 145 -7.23 -11.52 -1.78
C GLY A 145 -6.53 -10.37 -2.52
N THR A 146 -5.24 -10.17 -2.26
CA THR A 146 -4.43 -9.14 -2.96
C THR A 146 -4.35 -9.43 -4.45
N VAL A 147 -4.09 -10.68 -4.85
CA VAL A 147 -4.05 -11.08 -6.27
C VAL A 147 -5.42 -10.89 -6.93
N ALA A 148 -6.52 -11.15 -6.22
CA ALA A 148 -7.87 -10.89 -6.75
C ALA A 148 -8.10 -9.40 -7.05
N CYS A 149 -7.69 -8.50 -6.15
CA CYS A 149 -7.75 -7.05 -6.41
C CYS A 149 -6.82 -6.63 -7.57
N PHE A 150 -5.65 -7.25 -7.69
CA PHE A 150 -4.71 -6.95 -8.76
C PHE A 150 -5.24 -7.40 -10.12
N PHE A 151 -5.88 -8.57 -10.17
CA PHE A 151 -6.51 -9.05 -11.39
C PHE A 151 -7.58 -8.08 -11.90
N THR A 152 -8.45 -7.58 -11.01
CA THR A 152 -9.47 -6.58 -11.41
C THR A 152 -8.82 -5.26 -11.84
N ALA A 153 -7.73 -4.84 -11.19
CA ALA A 153 -6.96 -3.66 -11.57
C ALA A 153 -6.32 -3.80 -12.96
N THR A 154 -5.73 -4.95 -13.28
CA THR A 154 -5.17 -5.23 -14.60
C THR A 154 -6.24 -5.19 -15.67
N VAL A 155 -7.40 -5.82 -15.44
CA VAL A 155 -8.52 -5.78 -16.38
C VAL A 155 -9.00 -4.34 -16.60
N ALA A 156 -9.17 -3.56 -15.53
CA ALA A 156 -9.54 -2.15 -15.64
C ALA A 156 -8.49 -1.34 -16.42
N GLY A 157 -7.20 -1.55 -16.13
CA GLY A 157 -6.11 -0.89 -16.84
C GLY A 157 -5.98 -1.28 -18.32
N MET A 158 -6.40 -2.48 -18.71
CA MET A 158 -6.44 -2.88 -20.12
C MET A 158 -7.56 -2.18 -20.91
N LEU A 159 -8.64 -1.79 -20.24
CA LEU A 159 -9.83 -1.17 -20.84
C LEU A 159 -9.85 0.35 -20.71
N ALA A 160 -8.86 0.93 -20.04
CA ALA A 160 -8.71 2.36 -19.77
C ALA A 160 -7.86 3.07 -20.81
#